data_AF-A0A840MX47-F1
#
_entry.id   AF-A0A840MX47-F1
#
_cell.length_a   1.000
_cell.length_b   1.000
_cell.length_c   1.000
_cell.angle_alpha   90.00
_cell.angle_beta   90.00
_cell.angle_gamma   90.00
#
_symmetry.space_group_name_H-M   'P 1'
#
loop_
_entity.id
_entity.type
_entity.pdbx_description
1 polymer ?
#
loop_
_entity_poly.entity_id
_entity_poly.type
_entity_poly.pdbx_seq_one_letter_code
_entity_poly.pdbx_strand_id
1 'polypeptide(L)'
;MTDAYTQGGDAQAIQRVAHSFYGSFRNMFDVHGWDVPGNKMMISAPSLIVSSYGSIKRFEELHEPGELMSPMQAIYSDPPNVWLTSFYGFRPEEWGLLGFADDSRRRGFIEGSKPGVLVVVYGAGEASKNELHKIIGVQQCSHQTGHTSSFMSPAAWKAKELDPNRKGRWNFAVKATRAWRVTPESRVDVREFAPRATASGAWQHIGSRGEPLTRQEALNVLKLDLQEVQVYGENPIFGSQPGSAKEILAPSRGGPVSQSPFVTRESEGPKHLYVLRLVGDTNAFLGEESNGQIVVKAGFSRSPQTRCDDHNRALPKCAFRWEILWSGQSVGYEPYPSSDHAKAGERAMQQVLCTPKRGCSLGGEFFLAEQALIAEAWDKGNFVAKNYKN
;
A
#
# COMPACT_ATOMS: atom_id res chain seq x y z
N MET A 1 -3.94 -31.00 -22.72
CA MET A 1 -5.18 -31.76 -22.41
C MET A 1 -6.08 -30.83 -21.64
N THR A 2 -7.22 -30.44 -22.22
CA THR A 2 -8.22 -29.61 -21.55
C THR A 2 -9.00 -30.50 -20.60
N ASP A 3 -8.70 -30.41 -19.30
CA ASP A 3 -9.57 -30.96 -18.25
C ASP A 3 -10.90 -30.20 -18.30
N ALA A 4 -11.86 -30.74 -19.04
CA ALA A 4 -13.20 -30.19 -19.11
C ALA A 4 -13.91 -30.49 -17.79
N TYR A 5 -14.44 -29.47 -17.12
CA TYR A 5 -15.34 -29.66 -15.98
C TYR A 5 -16.51 -30.54 -16.43
N THR A 6 -16.93 -31.48 -15.57
CA THR A 6 -18.23 -32.14 -15.72
C THR A 6 -19.34 -31.07 -15.73
N GLN A 7 -20.45 -31.32 -16.43
CA GLN A 7 -21.55 -30.35 -16.55
C GLN A 7 -21.96 -29.79 -15.16
N GLY A 8 -21.84 -28.47 -14.99
CA GLY A 8 -22.17 -27.75 -13.75
C GLY A 8 -21.06 -27.71 -12.69
N GLY A 9 -19.93 -28.40 -12.89
CA GLY A 9 -18.79 -28.37 -11.98
C GLY A 9 -18.07 -27.01 -11.94
N ASP A 10 -18.09 -26.28 -13.05
CA ASP A 10 -17.59 -24.92 -13.19
C ASP A 10 -18.40 -23.91 -12.37
N ALA A 11 -19.73 -24.02 -12.37
CA ALA A 11 -20.61 -23.19 -11.55
C ALA A 11 -20.39 -23.44 -10.05
N GLN A 12 -20.24 -24.71 -9.64
CA GLN A 12 -19.95 -25.08 -8.25
C GLN A 12 -18.58 -24.56 -7.80
N ALA A 13 -17.57 -24.67 -8.66
CA ALA A 13 -16.24 -24.11 -8.46
C ALA A 13 -16.27 -22.60 -8.17
N ILE A 14 -16.91 -21.84 -9.07
CA ILE A 14 -17.05 -20.40 -8.92
C ILE A 14 -17.83 -20.04 -7.64
N GLN A 15 -18.92 -20.75 -7.37
CA GLN A 15 -19.72 -20.52 -6.16
C GLN A 15 -18.89 -20.76 -4.89
N ARG A 16 -18.13 -21.85 -4.84
CA ARG A 16 -17.24 -22.17 -3.71
C ARG A 16 -16.23 -21.05 -3.48
N VAL A 17 -15.56 -20.58 -4.54
CA VAL A 17 -14.57 -19.47 -4.43
C VAL A 17 -15.26 -18.18 -3.97
N ALA A 18 -16.39 -17.81 -4.59
CA ALA A 18 -17.14 -16.60 -4.24
C ALA A 18 -17.53 -16.58 -2.76
N HIS A 19 -18.04 -17.68 -2.22
CA HIS A 19 -18.41 -17.77 -0.81
C HIS A 19 -17.19 -17.86 0.11
N SER A 20 -16.21 -18.68 -0.22
CA SER A 20 -15.09 -18.95 0.70
C SER A 20 -14.13 -17.76 0.80
N PHE A 21 -13.87 -17.06 -0.31
CA PHE A 21 -12.87 -15.98 -0.36
C PHE A 21 -13.48 -14.59 -0.29
N TYR A 22 -14.69 -14.42 -0.81
CA TYR A 22 -15.32 -13.11 -0.93
C TYR A 22 -16.61 -13.00 -0.08
N GLY A 23 -17.05 -14.09 0.56
CA GLY A 23 -18.30 -14.17 1.31
C GLY A 23 -19.56 -14.23 0.45
N SER A 24 -19.53 -13.71 -0.78
CA SER A 24 -20.66 -13.77 -1.73
C SER A 24 -20.21 -13.48 -3.18
N PHE A 25 -21.07 -13.85 -4.15
CA PHE A 25 -20.91 -13.45 -5.54
C PHE A 25 -20.84 -11.94 -5.72
N ARG A 26 -21.70 -11.20 -5.02
CA ARG A 26 -21.73 -9.73 -5.12
C ARG A 26 -20.38 -9.12 -4.74
N ASN A 27 -19.82 -9.54 -3.60
CA ASN A 27 -18.53 -9.05 -3.16
C ASN A 27 -17.40 -9.44 -4.13
N MET A 28 -17.45 -10.65 -4.71
CA MET A 28 -16.49 -11.07 -5.72
C MET A 28 -16.54 -10.13 -6.94
N PHE A 29 -17.74 -9.80 -7.44
CA PHE A 29 -17.92 -8.88 -8.56
C PHE A 29 -17.44 -7.46 -8.21
N ASP A 30 -17.79 -6.96 -7.02
CA ASP A 30 -17.39 -5.64 -6.55
C ASP A 30 -15.86 -5.51 -6.40
N VAL A 31 -15.17 -6.57 -5.95
CA VAL A 31 -13.70 -6.59 -5.83
C VAL A 31 -13.04 -6.62 -7.20
N HIS A 32 -13.63 -7.31 -8.17
CA HIS A 32 -13.07 -7.37 -9.53
C HIS A 32 -13.44 -6.18 -10.42
N GLY A 33 -14.35 -5.31 -9.96
CA GLY A 33 -14.87 -4.20 -10.76
C GLY A 33 -15.75 -4.65 -11.91
N TRP A 34 -16.40 -5.81 -11.78
CA TRP A 34 -17.30 -6.35 -12.80
C TRP A 34 -18.69 -5.74 -12.65
N ASP A 35 -19.03 -4.80 -13.53
CA ASP A 35 -20.34 -4.16 -13.54
C ASP A 35 -21.38 -5.03 -14.27
N VAL A 36 -22.13 -5.82 -13.51
CA VAL A 36 -23.20 -6.69 -14.01
C VAL A 36 -24.43 -6.58 -13.12
N PRO A 37 -25.65 -6.45 -13.68
CA PRO A 37 -26.88 -6.51 -12.90
C PRO A 37 -26.97 -7.78 -12.04
N GLY A 38 -27.45 -7.66 -10.80
CA GLY A 38 -27.44 -8.76 -9.82
C GLY A 38 -28.10 -10.06 -10.31
N ASN A 39 -29.18 -9.97 -11.09
CA ASN A 39 -29.87 -11.12 -11.68
C ASN A 39 -29.08 -11.82 -12.81
N LYS A 40 -28.01 -11.19 -13.32
CA LYS A 40 -27.14 -11.74 -14.37
C LYS A 40 -25.77 -12.18 -13.86
N MET A 41 -25.40 -11.88 -12.60
CA MET A 41 -24.08 -12.18 -12.05
C MET A 41 -23.68 -13.65 -12.22
N MET A 42 -24.53 -14.61 -11.82
CA MET A 42 -24.20 -16.03 -11.95
C MET A 42 -24.00 -16.49 -13.40
N ILE A 43 -24.76 -15.92 -14.34
CA ILE A 43 -24.69 -16.26 -15.77
C ILE A 43 -23.42 -15.66 -16.40
N SER A 44 -23.01 -14.47 -15.95
CA SER A 44 -21.84 -13.75 -16.47
C SER A 44 -20.52 -14.13 -15.80
N ALA A 45 -20.54 -14.75 -14.62
CA ALA A 45 -19.32 -15.06 -13.87
C ALA A 45 -18.31 -15.92 -14.67
N PRO A 46 -18.71 -17.01 -15.36
CA PRO A 46 -17.75 -17.83 -16.11
C PRO A 46 -16.97 -17.04 -17.17
N SER A 47 -17.65 -16.20 -17.97
CA SER A 47 -16.99 -15.44 -19.04
C SER A 47 -16.06 -14.35 -18.50
N LEU A 48 -16.47 -13.66 -17.43
CA LEU A 48 -15.65 -12.65 -16.77
C LEU A 48 -14.40 -13.24 -16.10
N ILE A 49 -14.55 -14.44 -15.51
CA ILE A 49 -13.44 -15.19 -14.92
C ILE A 49 -12.47 -15.64 -16.00
N VAL A 50 -12.95 -16.23 -17.10
CA VAL A 50 -12.10 -16.63 -18.24
C VAL A 50 -11.36 -15.42 -18.81
N SER A 51 -12.04 -14.28 -18.95
CA SER A 51 -11.42 -13.02 -19.41
C SER A 51 -10.31 -12.53 -18.46
N SER A 52 -10.53 -12.62 -17.14
CA SER A 52 -9.62 -12.05 -16.14
C SER A 52 -8.48 -13.00 -15.72
N TYR A 53 -8.71 -14.31 -15.79
CA TYR A 53 -7.83 -15.36 -15.26
C TYR A 53 -7.39 -16.39 -16.30
N GLY A 54 -7.85 -16.26 -17.55
CA GLY A 54 -7.56 -17.18 -18.65
C GLY A 54 -8.37 -18.49 -18.61
N SER A 55 -8.68 -19.01 -17.42
CA SER A 55 -9.59 -20.15 -17.25
C SER A 55 -10.21 -20.20 -15.86
N ILE A 56 -11.32 -20.93 -15.72
CA ILE A 56 -11.96 -21.20 -14.43
C ILE A 56 -11.04 -22.05 -13.55
N LYS A 57 -10.34 -23.04 -14.12
CA LYS A 57 -9.35 -23.85 -13.39
C LYS A 57 -8.24 -22.99 -12.80
N ARG A 58 -7.71 -22.04 -13.58
CA ARG A 58 -6.68 -21.11 -13.10
C ARG A 58 -7.22 -20.20 -11.99
N PHE A 59 -8.47 -19.77 -12.11
CA PHE A 59 -9.15 -19.04 -11.05
C PHE A 59 -9.27 -19.89 -9.78
N GLU A 60 -9.62 -21.18 -9.88
CA GLU A 60 -9.63 -22.09 -8.72
C GLU A 60 -8.26 -22.25 -8.10
N GLU A 61 -7.23 -22.55 -8.89
CA GLU A 61 -5.84 -22.73 -8.43
C GLU A 61 -5.34 -21.52 -7.64
N LEU A 62 -5.65 -20.31 -8.09
CA LEU A 62 -5.29 -19.06 -7.41
C LEU A 62 -6.10 -18.82 -6.12
N HIS A 63 -7.19 -19.56 -5.93
CA HIS A 63 -8.07 -19.54 -4.76
C HIS A 63 -8.13 -20.92 -4.10
N GLU A 64 -7.08 -21.74 -4.23
CA GLU A 64 -6.97 -22.94 -3.42
C GLU A 64 -6.65 -22.55 -1.97
N PRO A 65 -7.29 -23.17 -0.97
CA PRO A 65 -6.94 -22.93 0.42
C PRO A 65 -5.47 -23.30 0.66
N GLY A 66 -4.65 -22.29 0.96
CA GLY A 66 -3.27 -22.49 1.40
C GLY A 66 -3.19 -22.78 2.91
N GLU A 67 -1.96 -23.00 3.41
CA GLU A 67 -1.70 -23.10 4.85
C GLU A 67 -2.07 -21.81 5.61
N LEU A 68 -2.03 -20.67 4.92
CA LEU A 68 -2.42 -19.37 5.45
C LEU A 68 -3.73 -18.92 4.80
N MET A 69 -4.66 -18.44 5.64
CA MET A 69 -5.85 -17.74 5.17
C MET A 69 -5.45 -16.54 4.32
N SER A 70 -6.01 -16.40 3.13
CA SER A 70 -5.79 -15.21 2.29
C SER A 70 -6.36 -13.95 2.96
N PRO A 71 -5.86 -12.74 2.63
CA PRO A 71 -6.39 -11.51 3.21
C PRO A 71 -7.91 -11.34 3.04
N MET A 72 -8.44 -11.71 1.87
CA MET A 72 -9.88 -11.63 1.59
C MET A 72 -10.68 -12.61 2.46
N GLN A 73 -10.19 -13.83 2.62
CA GLN A 73 -10.79 -14.80 3.55
C GLN A 73 -10.77 -14.29 4.99
N ALA A 74 -9.68 -13.66 5.44
CA ALA A 74 -9.58 -13.11 6.78
C ALA A 74 -10.62 -12.02 7.03
N ILE A 75 -10.83 -11.12 6.07
CA ILE A 75 -11.82 -10.04 6.15
C ILE A 75 -13.26 -10.58 6.13
N TYR A 76 -13.56 -11.55 5.26
CA TYR A 76 -14.93 -12.03 5.04
C TYR A 76 -15.35 -13.20 5.92
N SER A 77 -14.42 -13.82 6.66
CA SER A 77 -14.74 -14.87 7.63
C SER A 77 -15.68 -14.39 8.74
N ASP A 78 -16.38 -15.33 9.37
CA ASP A 78 -17.29 -15.09 10.49
C ASP A 78 -16.93 -15.99 11.69
N PRO A 79 -16.43 -15.43 12.81
CA PRO A 79 -16.00 -14.04 12.96
C PRO A 79 -14.80 -13.71 12.06
N PRO A 80 -14.57 -12.43 11.70
CA PRO A 80 -13.40 -12.02 10.93
C PRO A 80 -12.09 -12.37 11.64
N ASN A 81 -11.12 -12.84 10.88
CA ASN A 81 -9.75 -13.07 11.37
C ASN A 81 -8.90 -11.80 11.18
N VAL A 82 -9.39 -10.68 11.70
CA VAL A 82 -8.75 -9.36 11.59
C VAL A 82 -8.66 -8.72 12.97
N TRP A 83 -7.46 -8.26 13.32
CA TRP A 83 -7.12 -7.73 14.63
C TRP A 83 -6.57 -6.31 14.51
N LEU A 84 -6.76 -5.48 15.54
CA LEU A 84 -6.22 -4.14 15.67
C LEU A 84 -5.12 -4.11 16.73
N THR A 85 -4.00 -3.47 16.44
CA THR A 85 -2.95 -3.16 17.43
C THR A 85 -2.24 -1.84 17.13
N SER A 86 -1.27 -1.47 17.96
CA SER A 86 -0.56 -0.19 17.88
C SER A 86 0.95 -0.35 17.82
N PHE A 87 1.61 0.35 16.91
CA PHE A 87 3.08 0.46 16.86
C PHE A 87 3.55 1.91 16.95
N TYR A 88 4.83 2.09 17.29
CA TYR A 88 5.51 3.39 17.24
C TYR A 88 6.00 3.76 15.82
N GLY A 89 5.82 2.85 14.86
CA GLY A 89 6.15 3.02 13.45
C GLY A 89 5.90 1.72 12.70
N PHE A 90 5.71 1.79 11.38
CA PHE A 90 5.42 0.63 10.55
C PHE A 90 6.55 0.37 9.53
N ARG A 91 7.51 -0.45 9.96
CA ARG A 91 8.73 -0.78 9.22
C ARG A 91 8.90 -2.31 9.06
N PRO A 92 7.96 -3.00 8.39
CA PRO A 92 8.01 -4.46 8.21
C PRO A 92 9.30 -4.95 7.52
N GLU A 93 9.94 -4.10 6.72
CA GLU A 93 11.23 -4.36 6.07
C GLU A 93 12.39 -4.57 7.06
N GLU A 94 12.23 -4.08 8.29
CA GLU A 94 13.18 -4.23 9.39
C GLU A 94 12.61 -5.11 10.53
N TRP A 95 11.30 -5.03 10.76
CA TRP A 95 10.55 -5.70 11.81
C TRP A 95 9.52 -6.65 11.20
N GLY A 96 9.96 -7.82 10.70
CA GLY A 96 9.11 -8.81 10.03
C GLY A 96 8.23 -9.62 10.98
N LEU A 97 7.62 -8.98 11.99
CA LEU A 97 6.96 -9.65 13.11
C LEU A 97 5.90 -8.80 13.81
N LEU A 98 4.99 -9.48 14.50
CA LEU A 98 4.20 -8.95 15.61
C LEU A 98 4.87 -9.31 16.94
N GLY A 99 5.26 -8.30 17.73
CA GLY A 99 6.02 -8.48 18.96
C GLY A 99 5.19 -8.32 20.24
N PHE A 100 5.43 -9.18 21.23
CA PHE A 100 4.73 -9.25 22.50
C PHE A 100 5.70 -9.17 23.68
N ALA A 101 5.30 -8.43 24.71
CA ALA A 101 6.12 -8.22 25.90
C ALA A 101 6.36 -9.51 26.70
N ASP A 102 5.38 -10.42 26.69
CA ASP A 102 5.44 -11.72 27.37
C ASP A 102 4.76 -12.81 26.52
N ASP A 103 5.11 -14.07 26.79
CA ASP A 103 4.59 -15.21 26.05
C ASP A 103 3.09 -15.42 26.25
N SER A 104 2.54 -15.07 27.41
CA SER A 104 1.11 -15.24 27.69
C SER A 104 0.25 -14.40 26.74
N ARG A 105 0.67 -13.16 26.45
CA ARG A 105 -0.02 -12.30 25.47
C ARG A 105 0.10 -12.86 24.05
N ARG A 106 1.29 -13.36 23.68
CA ARG A 106 1.49 -14.03 22.38
C ARG A 106 0.57 -15.23 22.22
N ARG A 107 0.47 -16.09 23.25
CA ARG A 107 -0.40 -17.27 23.25
C ARG A 107 -1.87 -16.87 23.15
N GLY A 108 -2.32 -15.87 23.91
CA GLY A 108 -3.70 -15.37 23.80
C GLY A 108 -4.05 -14.86 22.40
N PHE A 109 -3.12 -14.18 21.72
CA PHE A 109 -3.30 -13.78 20.32
C PHE A 109 -3.42 -14.99 19.38
N ILE A 110 -2.55 -15.99 19.53
CA ILE A 110 -2.56 -17.21 18.69
C ILE A 110 -3.83 -18.03 18.92
N GLU A 111 -4.26 -18.19 20.16
CA GLU A 111 -5.48 -18.92 20.53
C GLU A 111 -6.76 -18.20 20.05
N GLY A 112 -6.73 -16.87 19.98
CA GLY A 112 -7.84 -16.04 19.51
C GLY A 112 -7.91 -15.84 17.99
N SER A 113 -6.90 -16.25 17.22
CA SER A 113 -6.81 -16.02 15.78
C SER A 113 -6.48 -17.29 15.01
N LYS A 114 -6.36 -17.20 13.68
CA LYS A 114 -5.99 -18.32 12.80
C LYS A 114 -4.83 -17.91 11.88
N PRO A 115 -3.98 -18.86 11.43
CA PRO A 115 -2.92 -18.58 10.47
C PRO A 115 -3.43 -17.80 9.25
N GLY A 116 -2.71 -16.74 8.87
CA GLY A 116 -3.17 -15.77 7.87
C GLY A 116 -3.99 -14.61 8.44
N VAL A 117 -4.05 -14.46 9.78
CA VAL A 117 -4.65 -13.31 10.46
C VAL A 117 -4.10 -12.00 9.93
N LEU A 118 -5.00 -11.06 9.66
CA LEU A 118 -4.62 -9.69 9.32
C LEU A 118 -4.56 -8.86 10.60
N VAL A 119 -3.46 -8.13 10.77
CA VAL A 119 -3.24 -7.23 11.90
C VAL A 119 -3.15 -5.82 11.36
N VAL A 120 -4.19 -5.03 11.61
CA VAL A 120 -4.26 -3.61 11.32
C VAL A 120 -3.50 -2.87 12.41
N VAL A 121 -2.61 -1.97 11.99
CA VAL A 121 -1.71 -1.23 12.88
C VAL A 121 -2.04 0.24 12.81
N TYR A 122 -2.27 0.86 13.97
CA TYR A 122 -2.31 2.32 14.10
C TYR A 122 -1.06 2.86 14.81
N GLY A 123 -0.73 4.13 14.51
CA GLY A 123 0.40 4.81 15.16
C GLY A 123 0.07 5.24 16.59
N ALA A 124 0.93 4.92 17.54
CA ALA A 124 0.80 5.31 18.95
C ALA A 124 2.15 5.75 19.54
N GLY A 125 2.13 6.36 20.73
CA GLY A 125 3.34 6.70 21.48
C GLY A 125 4.29 7.60 20.70
N GLU A 126 5.45 7.05 20.34
CA GLU A 126 6.53 7.74 19.61
C GLU A 126 6.33 7.79 18.09
N ALA A 127 5.16 7.38 17.58
CA ALA A 127 4.82 7.52 16.17
C ALA A 127 4.94 8.98 15.70
N SER A 128 5.30 9.16 14.42
CA SER A 128 5.42 10.50 13.84
C SER A 128 4.07 11.25 13.91
N LYS A 129 4.11 12.59 13.93
CA LYS A 129 2.88 13.42 14.03
C LYS A 129 1.83 13.08 12.96
N ASN A 130 2.27 12.65 11.78
CA ASN A 130 1.39 12.29 10.65
C ASN A 130 0.88 10.84 10.71
N GLU A 131 1.30 10.07 11.71
CA GLU A 131 0.95 8.66 11.94
C GLU A 131 0.18 8.46 13.24
N LEU A 132 0.38 9.35 14.21
CA LEU A 132 -0.25 9.25 15.52
C LEU A 132 -1.77 9.18 15.41
N HIS A 133 -2.35 8.16 16.02
CA HIS A 133 -3.76 7.78 16.00
C HIS A 133 -4.33 7.40 14.63
N LYS A 134 -3.51 7.28 13.58
CA LYS A 134 -3.97 6.87 12.25
C LYS A 134 -3.61 5.43 11.94
N ILE A 135 -4.38 4.78 11.07
CA ILE A 135 -3.99 3.49 10.50
C ILE A 135 -2.77 3.69 9.59
N ILE A 136 -1.68 2.97 9.88
CA ILE A 136 -0.39 3.14 9.19
C ILE A 136 0.01 1.90 8.37
N GLY A 137 -0.57 0.75 8.67
CA GLY A 137 -0.30 -0.46 7.92
C GLY A 137 -1.19 -1.63 8.30
N VAL A 138 -1.06 -2.70 7.52
CA VAL A 138 -1.69 -3.99 7.74
C VAL A 138 -0.60 -5.04 7.52
N GLN A 139 -0.54 -6.07 8.37
CA GLN A 139 0.37 -7.20 8.18
C GLN A 139 -0.38 -8.52 8.30
N GLN A 140 0.01 -9.50 7.48
CA GLN A 140 -0.50 -10.87 7.55
C GLN A 140 0.47 -11.71 8.36
N CYS A 141 -0.02 -12.43 9.37
CA CYS A 141 0.82 -13.22 10.27
C CYS A 141 0.58 -14.73 10.10
N SER A 142 1.65 -15.53 10.18
CA SER A 142 1.59 -16.98 9.91
C SER A 142 1.32 -17.86 11.12
N HIS A 143 1.35 -17.31 12.33
CA HIS A 143 1.43 -18.05 13.60
C HIS A 143 2.74 -18.79 13.86
N GLN A 144 3.73 -18.70 12.95
CA GLN A 144 5.08 -19.17 13.28
C GLN A 144 5.64 -18.29 14.40
N THR A 145 6.02 -18.92 15.51
CA THR A 145 6.51 -18.21 16.70
C THR A 145 8.02 -18.28 16.81
N GLY A 146 8.61 -17.32 17.51
CA GLY A 146 10.04 -17.29 17.74
C GLY A 146 10.45 -16.13 18.65
N HIS A 147 11.76 -16.00 18.83
CA HIS A 147 12.33 -14.81 19.44
C HIS A 147 12.38 -13.68 18.41
N THR A 148 12.19 -12.44 18.86
CA THR A 148 12.16 -11.26 17.99
C THR A 148 13.40 -11.09 17.12
N SER A 149 14.59 -11.47 17.61
CA SER A 149 15.82 -11.44 16.82
C SER A 149 15.81 -12.36 15.59
N SER A 150 14.95 -13.38 15.56
CA SER A 150 14.84 -14.32 14.43
C SER A 150 14.06 -13.74 13.25
N PHE A 151 13.26 -12.69 13.47
CA PHE A 151 12.39 -12.08 12.48
C PHE A 151 12.65 -10.57 12.31
N MET A 152 13.79 -10.10 12.81
CA MET A 152 14.20 -8.70 12.77
C MET A 152 15.54 -8.58 12.07
N SER A 153 15.73 -7.51 11.29
CA SER A 153 17.02 -7.26 10.65
C SER A 153 18.13 -7.09 11.69
N PRO A 154 19.36 -7.57 11.44
CA PRO A 154 20.45 -7.45 12.41
C PRO A 154 20.73 -6.00 12.85
N ALA A 155 20.58 -5.05 11.91
CA ALA A 155 20.74 -3.63 12.20
C ALA A 155 19.64 -3.10 13.12
N ALA A 156 18.37 -3.45 12.88
CA ALA A 156 17.26 -3.06 13.73
C ALA A 156 17.33 -3.72 15.11
N TRP A 157 17.75 -4.99 15.18
CA TRP A 157 17.98 -5.69 16.44
C TRP A 157 19.05 -5.01 17.28
N LYS A 158 20.19 -4.69 16.67
CA LYS A 158 21.27 -3.95 17.34
C LYS A 158 20.79 -2.59 17.84
N ALA A 159 20.05 -1.84 17.02
CA ALA A 159 19.51 -0.54 17.42
C ALA A 159 18.53 -0.66 18.60
N LYS A 160 17.64 -1.67 18.58
CA LYS A 160 16.71 -1.97 19.67
C LYS A 160 17.44 -2.28 20.99
N GLU A 161 18.51 -3.08 20.94
CA GLU A 161 19.24 -3.48 22.15
C GLU A 161 20.15 -2.39 22.72
N LEU A 162 20.48 -1.38 21.92
CA LEU A 162 21.19 -0.17 22.37
C LEU A 162 20.25 0.86 23.02
N ASP A 163 18.96 0.84 22.72
CA ASP A 163 17.97 1.76 23.26
C ASP A 163 17.48 1.28 24.65
N PRO A 164 17.76 2.01 25.75
CA PRO A 164 17.34 1.61 27.10
C PRO A 164 15.83 1.42 27.27
N ASN A 165 15.00 2.12 26.48
CA ASN A 165 13.54 2.05 26.58
C ASN A 165 12.94 0.85 25.85
N ARG A 166 13.72 0.22 24.96
CA ARG A 166 13.28 -0.88 24.08
C ARG A 166 14.05 -2.19 24.31
N LYS A 167 15.23 -2.11 24.91
CA LYS A 167 16.08 -3.25 25.25
C LYS A 167 15.29 -4.30 26.04
N GLY A 168 15.37 -5.55 25.58
CA GLY A 168 14.66 -6.68 26.22
C GLY A 168 13.12 -6.66 26.13
N ARG A 169 12.52 -5.66 25.47
CA ARG A 169 11.05 -5.60 25.29
C ARG A 169 10.62 -6.28 24.01
N TRP A 170 9.38 -6.76 24.01
CA TRP A 170 8.73 -7.38 22.85
C TRP A 170 9.52 -8.55 22.26
N ASN A 171 10.10 -9.42 23.10
CA ASN A 171 10.98 -10.50 22.66
C ASN A 171 10.24 -11.76 22.18
N PHE A 172 8.93 -11.86 22.44
CA PHE A 172 8.09 -12.96 21.96
C PHE A 172 7.42 -12.53 20.67
N ALA A 173 7.73 -13.21 19.57
CA ALA A 173 7.28 -12.79 18.24
C ALA A 173 6.40 -13.83 17.55
N VAL A 174 5.51 -13.33 16.71
CA VAL A 174 4.82 -14.06 15.64
C VAL A 174 5.29 -13.50 14.31
N LYS A 175 5.69 -14.37 13.38
CA LYS A 175 6.23 -13.98 12.08
C LYS A 175 5.15 -13.33 11.19
N ALA A 176 5.48 -12.17 10.63
CA ALA A 176 4.72 -11.57 9.53
C ALA A 176 5.22 -12.15 8.19
N THR A 177 4.31 -12.43 7.26
CA THR A 177 4.65 -12.99 5.93
C THR A 177 4.39 -12.02 4.79
N ARG A 178 3.43 -11.11 4.97
CA ARG A 178 3.14 -10.02 4.03
C ARG A 178 2.79 -8.77 4.81
N ALA A 179 3.05 -7.61 4.23
CA ALA A 179 2.70 -6.34 4.83
C ALA A 179 2.33 -5.30 3.78
N TRP A 180 1.43 -4.41 4.16
CA TRP A 180 0.96 -3.32 3.34
C TRP A 180 1.00 -2.03 4.15
N ARG A 181 1.60 -1.00 3.58
CA ARG A 181 1.59 0.34 4.16
C ARG A 181 0.36 1.09 3.67
N VAL A 182 -0.31 1.80 4.57
CA VAL A 182 -1.36 2.75 4.17
C VAL A 182 -0.69 3.99 3.60
N THR A 183 -1.12 4.43 2.42
CA THR A 183 -0.54 5.64 1.80
C THR A 183 -0.74 6.84 2.73
N PRO A 184 0.28 7.70 2.93
CA PRO A 184 0.18 8.84 3.86
C PRO A 184 -1.05 9.72 3.63
N GLU A 185 -1.49 9.85 2.38
CA GLU A 185 -2.63 10.64 1.94
C GLU A 185 -3.98 10.04 2.35
N SER A 186 -4.09 8.72 2.48
CA SER A 186 -5.35 8.01 2.75
C SER A 186 -5.51 7.56 4.21
N ARG A 187 -4.58 7.94 5.09
CA ARG A 187 -4.58 7.49 6.49
C ARG A 187 -5.82 7.98 7.24
N VAL A 188 -6.58 7.02 7.75
CA VAL A 188 -7.82 7.21 8.53
C VAL A 188 -7.51 7.20 10.02
N ASP A 189 -8.25 7.98 10.81
CA ASP A 189 -8.18 7.93 12.28
C ASP A 189 -8.64 6.56 12.81
N VAL A 190 -7.98 6.04 13.84
CA VAL A 190 -8.26 4.71 14.39
C VAL A 190 -9.68 4.60 14.96
N ARG A 191 -10.24 5.68 15.51
CA ARG A 191 -11.61 5.69 16.06
C ARG A 191 -12.66 5.71 14.95
N GLU A 192 -12.35 6.34 13.82
CA GLU A 192 -13.18 6.28 12.62
C GLU A 192 -13.11 4.89 11.97
N PHE A 193 -11.91 4.31 11.92
CA PHE A 193 -11.68 2.99 11.33
C PHE A 193 -12.28 1.85 12.17
N ALA A 194 -12.13 1.89 13.49
CA ALA A 194 -12.56 0.83 14.41
C ALA A 194 -13.28 1.39 15.65
N PRO A 195 -14.49 1.98 15.49
CA PRO A 195 -15.21 2.64 16.58
C PRO A 195 -15.65 1.69 17.70
N ARG A 196 -15.89 0.41 17.42
CA ARG A 196 -16.29 -0.58 18.44
C ARG A 196 -15.06 -1.11 19.18
N ALA A 197 -14.00 -1.49 18.47
CA ALA A 197 -12.77 -1.96 19.09
C ALA A 197 -12.11 -0.88 19.98
N THR A 198 -12.31 0.41 19.64
CA THR A 198 -11.77 1.54 20.41
C THR A 198 -12.74 2.13 21.43
N ALA A 199 -13.98 1.64 21.52
CA ALA A 199 -15.06 2.26 22.31
C ALA A 199 -14.73 2.36 23.81
N SER A 200 -14.01 1.38 24.37
CA SER A 200 -13.64 1.36 25.78
C SER A 200 -12.52 2.32 26.15
N GLY A 201 -11.80 2.87 25.16
CA GLY A 201 -10.60 3.67 25.39
C GLY A 201 -9.44 2.88 26.02
N ALA A 202 -9.49 1.54 26.01
CA ALA A 202 -8.46 0.67 26.59
C ALA A 202 -7.19 0.58 25.71
N TRP A 203 -6.58 1.72 25.37
CA TRP A 203 -5.45 1.80 24.42
C TRP A 203 -4.25 0.92 24.79
N GLN A 204 -3.96 0.81 26.09
CA GLN A 204 -2.90 -0.09 26.58
C GLN A 204 -3.22 -1.57 26.32
N HIS A 205 -4.50 -1.95 26.40
CA HIS A 205 -4.94 -3.32 26.08
C HIS A 205 -4.74 -3.60 24.59
N ILE A 206 -5.27 -2.73 23.72
CA ILE A 206 -5.16 -2.85 22.26
C ILE A 206 -3.68 -2.94 21.82
N GLY A 207 -2.82 -2.07 22.37
CA GLY A 207 -1.40 -2.06 22.03
C GLY A 207 -0.61 -3.26 22.56
N SER A 208 -1.07 -3.92 23.63
CA SER A 208 -0.32 -5.02 24.27
C SER A 208 -0.80 -6.42 23.91
N ARG A 209 -2.08 -6.57 23.58
CA ARG A 209 -2.74 -7.86 23.30
C ARG A 209 -3.37 -7.90 21.91
N GLY A 210 -3.63 -6.74 21.32
CA GLY A 210 -4.52 -6.62 20.17
C GLY A 210 -5.99 -6.71 20.57
N GLU A 211 -6.86 -6.33 19.65
CA GLU A 211 -8.31 -6.41 19.79
C GLU A 211 -8.92 -6.97 18.49
N PRO A 212 -9.77 -8.01 18.53
CA PRO A 212 -10.44 -8.50 17.34
C PRO A 212 -11.43 -7.46 16.79
N LEU A 213 -11.45 -7.31 15.47
CA LEU A 213 -12.36 -6.39 14.79
C LEU A 213 -13.72 -7.05 14.53
N THR A 214 -14.78 -6.26 14.64
CA THR A 214 -16.11 -6.69 14.18
C THR A 214 -16.14 -6.81 12.65
N ARG A 215 -17.15 -7.52 12.12
CA ARG A 215 -17.34 -7.65 10.66
C ARG A 215 -17.35 -6.30 9.92
N GLN A 216 -18.01 -5.29 10.49
CA GLN A 216 -18.08 -3.98 9.86
C GLN A 216 -16.72 -3.25 9.87
N GLU A 217 -15.92 -3.42 10.91
CA GLU A 217 -14.59 -2.82 11.03
C GLU A 217 -13.56 -3.56 10.18
N ALA A 218 -13.64 -4.89 10.10
CA ALA A 218 -12.82 -5.68 9.18
C ALA A 218 -13.03 -5.25 7.72
N LEU A 219 -14.28 -4.98 7.33
CA LEU A 219 -14.59 -4.44 5.99
C LEU A 219 -14.02 -3.04 5.75
N ASN A 220 -13.67 -2.27 6.78
CA ASN A 220 -13.02 -0.97 6.60
C ASN A 220 -11.59 -1.12 6.05
N VAL A 221 -10.94 -2.28 6.21
CA VAL A 221 -9.64 -2.57 5.56
C VAL A 221 -9.75 -2.36 4.05
N LEU A 222 -10.87 -2.77 3.43
CA LEU A 222 -11.10 -2.67 1.98
C LEU A 222 -11.28 -1.23 1.48
N LYS A 223 -11.37 -0.25 2.38
CA LYS A 223 -11.50 1.17 2.05
C LYS A 223 -10.15 1.90 2.04
N LEU A 224 -9.07 1.23 2.47
CA LEU A 224 -7.75 1.82 2.55
C LEU A 224 -7.07 1.82 1.17
N ASP A 225 -6.17 2.78 0.96
CA ASP A 225 -5.19 2.68 -0.12
C ASP A 225 -3.90 2.08 0.45
N LEU A 226 -3.51 0.96 -0.15
CA LEU A 226 -2.42 0.15 0.32
C LEU A 226 -1.29 0.15 -0.70
N GLN A 227 -0.08 -0.08 -0.22
CA GLN A 227 1.06 -0.49 -1.03
C GLN A 227 1.68 -1.71 -0.37
N GLU A 228 1.82 -2.81 -1.09
CA GLU A 228 2.54 -3.97 -0.56
C GLU A 228 4.02 -3.63 -0.40
N VAL A 229 4.57 -3.91 0.77
CA VAL A 229 5.95 -3.57 1.15
C VAL A 229 6.69 -4.83 1.57
N GLN A 230 8.02 -4.78 1.45
CA GLN A 230 8.87 -5.89 1.85
C GLN A 230 8.69 -6.20 3.35
N VAL A 231 8.72 -7.49 3.67
CA VAL A 231 8.82 -8.01 5.04
C VAL A 231 10.21 -8.62 5.24
N TYR A 232 10.86 -8.31 6.35
CA TYR A 232 12.16 -8.91 6.66
C TYR A 232 12.05 -10.44 6.75
N GLY A 233 12.96 -11.15 6.06
CA GLY A 233 12.99 -12.62 6.03
C GLY A 233 12.03 -13.25 5.01
N GLU A 234 11.33 -12.43 4.21
CA GLU A 234 10.47 -12.87 3.11
C GLU A 234 11.07 -12.48 1.75
N ASN A 235 10.50 -13.02 0.68
CA ASN A 235 10.93 -12.72 -0.68
C ASN A 235 10.82 -11.21 -0.99
N PRO A 236 11.85 -10.59 -1.59
CA PRO A 236 11.79 -9.17 -1.95
C PRO A 236 10.65 -8.87 -2.93
N ILE A 237 9.99 -7.75 -2.71
CA ILE A 237 8.93 -7.24 -3.59
C ILE A 237 9.52 -6.15 -4.49
N PHE A 238 9.40 -6.33 -5.80
CA PHE A 238 9.85 -5.34 -6.78
C PHE A 238 8.66 -4.67 -7.46
N GLY A 239 8.68 -3.33 -7.54
CA GLY A 239 7.73 -2.56 -8.37
C GLY A 239 6.29 -2.43 -7.83
N SER A 240 6.05 -2.72 -6.55
CA SER A 240 4.73 -2.58 -5.92
C SER A 240 4.19 -1.15 -6.00
N GLN A 241 3.04 -0.97 -6.67
CA GLN A 241 2.35 0.32 -6.79
C GLN A 241 1.21 0.43 -5.76
N PRO A 242 0.96 1.64 -5.23
CA PRO A 242 -0.23 1.87 -4.42
C PRO A 242 -1.53 1.66 -5.21
N GLY A 243 -2.54 1.15 -4.52
CA GLY A 243 -3.85 0.84 -5.09
C GLY A 243 -4.90 0.63 -4.00
N SER A 244 -6.14 0.36 -4.40
CA SER A 244 -7.19 0.09 -3.43
C SER A 244 -6.93 -1.24 -2.72
N ALA A 245 -7.25 -1.33 -1.44
CA ALA A 245 -7.11 -2.57 -0.68
C ALA A 245 -7.89 -3.74 -1.31
N LYS A 246 -9.04 -3.48 -1.94
CA LYS A 246 -9.81 -4.51 -2.65
C LYS A 246 -8.99 -5.20 -3.73
N GLU A 247 -8.27 -4.42 -4.54
CA GLU A 247 -7.46 -4.94 -5.65
C GLU A 247 -6.18 -5.60 -5.14
N ILE A 248 -5.51 -4.99 -4.16
CA ILE A 248 -4.22 -5.45 -3.66
C ILE A 248 -4.32 -6.71 -2.80
N LEU A 249 -5.40 -6.84 -2.02
CA LEU A 249 -5.60 -7.97 -1.12
C LEU A 249 -6.25 -9.16 -1.83
N ALA A 250 -6.86 -8.97 -3.00
CA ALA A 250 -7.37 -10.05 -3.82
C ALA A 250 -6.22 -10.94 -4.35
N PRO A 251 -6.44 -12.24 -4.51
CA PRO A 251 -5.47 -13.13 -5.16
C PRO A 251 -5.09 -12.59 -6.54
N SER A 252 -3.78 -12.57 -6.82
CA SER A 252 -3.20 -11.92 -8.00
C SER A 252 -3.92 -12.34 -9.28
N ARG A 253 -4.31 -11.37 -10.12
CA ARG A 253 -4.68 -11.64 -11.51
C ARG A 253 -3.44 -12.19 -12.20
N GLY A 254 -3.45 -13.47 -12.54
CA GLY A 254 -2.36 -14.06 -13.30
C GLY A 254 -2.24 -13.34 -14.64
N GLY A 255 -1.31 -12.40 -14.76
CA GLY A 255 -0.76 -12.04 -16.06
C GLY A 255 -0.03 -13.27 -16.62
N PRO A 256 0.03 -13.45 -17.95
CA PRO A 256 0.91 -14.45 -18.53
C PRO A 256 2.31 -14.22 -17.97
N VAL A 257 2.95 -15.31 -17.51
CA VAL A 257 4.34 -15.34 -17.03
C VAL A 257 5.19 -14.52 -18.01
N SER A 258 5.62 -13.31 -17.60
CA SER A 258 6.27 -12.40 -18.55
C SER A 258 7.75 -12.79 -18.67
N GLN A 259 8.10 -13.33 -19.84
CA GLN A 259 9.47 -13.30 -20.39
C GLN A 259 9.72 -11.98 -21.14
N SER A 260 8.89 -10.97 -20.90
CA SER A 260 8.93 -9.63 -21.52
C SER A 260 8.88 -8.57 -20.42
N PRO A 261 9.51 -7.39 -20.61
CA PRO A 261 9.63 -6.37 -19.57
C PRO A 261 8.26 -6.00 -18.98
N PHE A 262 8.21 -5.99 -17.66
CA PHE A 262 7.04 -5.62 -16.86
C PHE A 262 6.60 -4.19 -17.19
N VAL A 263 5.53 -4.02 -17.97
CA VAL A 263 4.92 -2.71 -18.23
C VAL A 263 3.85 -2.49 -17.17
N THR A 264 4.20 -1.74 -16.12
CA THR A 264 3.25 -1.28 -15.11
C THR A 264 2.36 -0.20 -15.73
N ARG A 265 1.05 -0.46 -15.87
CA ARG A 265 0.06 0.61 -16.04
C ARG A 265 -0.23 1.17 -14.66
N GLU A 266 -0.04 2.48 -14.45
CA GLU A 266 -0.47 3.12 -13.20
C GLU A 266 -1.97 2.90 -12.97
N SER A 267 -2.37 2.67 -11.72
CA SER A 267 -3.78 2.48 -11.34
C SER A 267 -4.63 3.67 -11.80
N GLU A 268 -5.74 3.43 -12.51
CA GLU A 268 -6.67 4.51 -12.87
C GLU A 268 -7.40 5.00 -11.60
N GLY A 269 -7.71 6.30 -11.53
CA GLY A 269 -8.35 6.93 -10.36
C GLY A 269 -7.67 8.23 -9.92
N PRO A 270 -8.08 8.80 -8.77
CA PRO A 270 -7.68 10.15 -8.40
C PRO A 270 -6.16 10.33 -8.25
N LYS A 271 -5.62 11.44 -8.77
CA LYS A 271 -4.17 11.73 -8.80
C LYS A 271 -3.85 13.12 -8.28
N HIS A 272 -2.75 13.26 -7.57
CA HIS A 272 -2.16 14.54 -7.22
C HIS A 272 -1.02 14.88 -8.18
N LEU A 273 -0.94 16.15 -8.60
CA LEU A 273 0.29 16.71 -9.15
C LEU A 273 1.30 16.89 -8.01
N TYR A 274 2.59 16.82 -8.36
CA TYR A 274 3.68 17.11 -7.44
C TYR A 274 4.90 17.70 -8.16
N VAL A 275 5.74 18.38 -7.37
CA VAL A 275 7.10 18.77 -7.72
C VAL A 275 8.03 18.24 -6.63
N LEU A 276 8.98 17.39 -7.01
CA LEU A 276 10.09 16.98 -6.14
C LEU A 276 11.28 17.90 -6.40
N ARG A 277 12.03 18.23 -5.35
CA ARG A 277 13.35 18.87 -5.45
C ARG A 277 14.44 17.90 -5.03
N LEU A 278 15.58 17.97 -5.69
CA LEU A 278 16.79 17.31 -5.22
C LEU A 278 17.45 18.20 -4.15
N VAL A 279 17.71 17.64 -2.99
CA VAL A 279 18.45 18.27 -1.90
C VAL A 279 19.85 17.70 -1.85
N GLY A 280 20.84 18.58 -1.77
CA GLY A 280 22.27 18.29 -1.81
C GLY A 280 23.03 19.47 -2.44
N ASP A 281 24.31 19.28 -2.73
CA ASP A 281 25.09 20.27 -3.49
C ASP A 281 24.75 20.15 -4.99
N THR A 282 23.91 21.04 -5.49
CA THR A 282 23.46 21.05 -6.89
C THR A 282 24.64 21.19 -7.87
N ASN A 283 25.66 21.98 -7.53
CA ASN A 283 26.82 22.16 -8.41
C ASN A 283 27.60 20.85 -8.50
N ALA A 284 27.81 20.17 -7.37
CA ALA A 284 28.45 18.86 -7.35
C ALA A 284 27.64 17.79 -8.09
N PHE A 285 26.30 17.88 -8.06
CA PHE A 285 25.43 16.94 -8.78
C PHE A 285 25.49 17.12 -10.30
N LEU A 286 25.51 18.37 -10.77
CA LEU A 286 25.54 18.69 -12.20
C LEU A 286 26.95 18.62 -12.79
N GLY A 287 27.98 18.82 -11.97
CA GLY A 287 29.36 18.99 -12.43
C GLY A 287 29.67 20.39 -12.98
N GLU A 288 28.74 21.33 -12.84
CA GLU A 288 28.83 22.72 -13.31
C GLU A 288 28.04 23.68 -12.39
N GLU A 289 28.22 24.99 -12.57
CA GLU A 289 27.52 25.98 -11.75
C GLU A 289 26.03 26.03 -12.07
N SER A 290 25.21 25.80 -11.04
CA SER A 290 23.75 25.86 -11.13
C SER A 290 23.17 27.28 -11.20
N ASN A 291 23.98 28.32 -10.97
CA ASN A 291 23.54 29.72 -10.94
C ASN A 291 22.32 29.98 -10.00
N GLY A 292 22.24 29.24 -8.89
CA GLY A 292 21.14 29.34 -7.93
C GLY A 292 19.84 28.65 -8.37
N GLN A 293 19.84 27.98 -9.52
CA GLN A 293 18.75 27.10 -9.93
C GLN A 293 18.80 25.78 -9.14
N ILE A 294 17.65 25.10 -9.07
CA ILE A 294 17.54 23.81 -8.38
C ILE A 294 17.05 22.73 -9.34
N VAL A 295 17.46 21.49 -9.06
CA VAL A 295 17.01 20.32 -9.81
C VAL A 295 15.66 19.87 -9.29
N VAL A 296 14.68 19.78 -10.18
CA VAL A 296 13.32 19.35 -9.88
C VAL A 296 12.81 18.27 -10.81
N LYS A 297 11.81 17.52 -10.34
CA LYS A 297 10.97 16.62 -11.13
C LYS A 297 9.52 17.01 -10.93
N ALA A 298 8.84 17.37 -12.01
CA ALA A 298 7.40 17.59 -12.01
C ALA A 298 6.68 16.32 -12.51
N GLY A 299 5.67 15.87 -11.76
CA GLY A 299 4.93 14.67 -12.13
C GLY A 299 3.55 14.56 -11.48
N PHE A 300 2.92 13.41 -11.65
CA PHE A 300 1.68 13.06 -10.95
C PHE A 300 1.73 11.66 -10.34
N SER A 301 0.99 11.45 -9.26
CA SER A 301 0.84 10.14 -8.63
C SER A 301 -0.40 10.13 -7.72
N ARG A 302 -0.89 8.93 -7.40
CA ARG A 302 -1.87 8.76 -6.32
C ARG A 302 -1.26 9.11 -4.95
N SER A 303 0.02 8.80 -4.76
CA SER A 303 0.77 9.10 -3.53
C SER A 303 2.12 9.74 -3.89
N PRO A 304 2.19 11.08 -3.97
CA PRO A 304 3.44 11.81 -4.18
C PRO A 304 4.54 11.44 -3.18
N GLN A 305 4.19 11.17 -1.91
CA GLN A 305 5.17 10.75 -0.91
C GLN A 305 5.76 9.38 -1.23
N THR A 306 4.92 8.40 -1.56
CA THR A 306 5.41 7.08 -1.97
C THR A 306 6.32 7.18 -3.20
N ARG A 307 5.95 8.00 -4.19
CA ARG A 307 6.78 8.22 -5.38
C ARG A 307 8.12 8.88 -5.04
N CYS A 308 8.14 9.84 -4.10
CA CYS A 308 9.36 10.45 -3.59
C CYS A 308 10.26 9.42 -2.88
N ASP A 309 9.68 8.57 -2.04
CA ASP A 309 10.38 7.50 -1.33
C ASP A 309 10.97 6.46 -2.30
N ASP A 310 10.24 6.13 -3.38
CA ASP A 310 10.71 5.24 -4.44
C ASP A 310 11.91 5.83 -5.19
N HIS A 311 11.89 7.13 -5.50
CA HIS A 311 13.05 7.82 -6.07
C HIS A 311 14.25 7.80 -5.13
N ASN A 312 14.02 7.98 -3.83
CA ASN A 312 15.08 7.90 -2.81
C ASN A 312 15.64 6.48 -2.65
N ARG A 313 14.82 5.44 -2.82
CA ARG A 313 15.26 4.04 -2.74
C ARG A 313 16.19 3.64 -3.89
N ALA A 314 16.07 4.32 -5.03
CA ALA A 314 16.96 4.12 -6.18
C ALA A 314 18.33 4.81 -6.01
N LEU A 315 18.46 5.75 -5.06
CA LEU A 315 19.73 6.41 -4.77
C LEU A 315 20.56 5.58 -3.77
N PRO A 316 21.89 5.49 -3.95
CA PRO A 316 22.75 5.02 -2.88
C PRO A 316 22.63 5.95 -1.66
N LYS A 317 22.96 5.45 -0.46
CA LYS A 317 23.04 6.30 0.72
C LYS A 317 24.15 7.34 0.53
N CYS A 318 23.79 8.56 0.17
CA CYS A 318 24.71 9.65 -0.16
C CYS A 318 24.18 11.01 0.34
N ALA A 319 24.86 12.09 -0.03
CA ALA A 319 24.48 13.45 0.34
C ALA A 319 23.22 13.97 -0.38
N PHE A 320 22.70 13.22 -1.35
CA PHE A 320 21.56 13.60 -2.18
C PHE A 320 20.30 12.87 -1.75
N ARG A 321 19.17 13.59 -1.75
CA ARG A 321 17.84 13.01 -1.58
C ARG A 321 16.78 13.84 -2.28
N TRP A 322 15.71 13.20 -2.71
CA TRP A 322 14.49 13.86 -3.16
C TRP A 322 13.62 14.27 -1.97
N GLU A 323 13.04 15.46 -2.05
CA GLU A 323 12.02 15.95 -1.13
C GLU A 323 10.81 16.45 -1.92
N ILE A 324 9.60 16.32 -1.37
CA ILE A 324 8.43 17.00 -1.91
C ILE A 324 8.61 18.50 -1.71
N LEU A 325 8.73 19.24 -2.81
CA LEU A 325 8.65 20.70 -2.79
C LEU A 325 7.18 21.13 -2.74
N TRP A 326 6.36 20.58 -3.63
CA TRP A 326 4.90 20.73 -3.63
C TRP A 326 4.21 19.44 -4.02
N SER A 327 3.03 19.24 -3.45
CA SER A 327 2.06 18.23 -3.82
C SER A 327 0.66 18.76 -3.57
N GLY A 328 -0.35 18.23 -4.26
CA GLY A 328 -1.74 18.63 -4.02
C GLY A 328 -2.09 18.59 -2.53
N GLN A 329 -1.70 17.52 -1.83
CA GLN A 329 -1.88 17.41 -0.38
C GLN A 329 -1.19 18.53 0.41
N SER A 330 0.08 18.85 0.11
CA SER A 330 0.85 19.84 0.87
C SER A 330 0.28 21.26 0.79
N VAL A 331 -0.50 21.57 -0.24
CA VAL A 331 -1.12 22.89 -0.46
C VAL A 331 -2.65 22.86 -0.37
N GLY A 332 -3.25 21.74 0.04
CA GLY A 332 -4.69 21.61 0.26
C GLY A 332 -5.55 21.45 -1.00
N TYR A 333 -4.99 20.98 -2.11
CA TYR A 333 -5.74 20.60 -3.30
C TYR A 333 -6.25 19.15 -3.22
N GLU A 334 -7.53 19.00 -3.54
CA GLU A 334 -8.15 17.70 -3.81
C GLU A 334 -7.47 17.00 -5.00
N PRO A 335 -7.41 15.66 -5.02
CA PRO A 335 -6.86 14.93 -6.16
C PRO A 335 -7.71 15.15 -7.42
N TYR A 336 -7.06 15.22 -8.57
CA TYR A 336 -7.72 15.28 -9.86
C TYR A 336 -8.44 13.96 -10.17
N PRO A 337 -9.61 13.97 -10.85
CA PRO A 337 -10.48 12.80 -10.93
C PRO A 337 -9.89 11.60 -11.69
N SER A 338 -9.02 11.84 -12.68
CA SER A 338 -8.46 10.79 -13.54
C SER A 338 -7.00 11.02 -13.89
N SER A 339 -6.35 9.99 -14.43
CA SER A 339 -4.97 10.09 -14.90
C SER A 339 -4.81 11.11 -16.04
N ASP A 340 -5.84 11.34 -16.86
CA ASP A 340 -5.76 12.27 -18.00
C ASP A 340 -5.73 13.74 -17.57
N HIS A 341 -6.50 14.11 -16.54
CA HIS A 341 -6.42 15.44 -15.94
C HIS A 341 -5.00 15.71 -15.41
N ALA A 342 -4.44 14.71 -14.71
CA ALA A 342 -3.13 14.83 -14.10
C ALA A 342 -1.99 14.83 -15.15
N LYS A 343 -2.09 14.02 -16.21
CA LYS A 343 -1.17 14.06 -17.36
C LYS A 343 -1.20 15.43 -18.05
N ALA A 344 -2.37 16.03 -18.22
CA ALA A 344 -2.49 17.36 -18.82
C ALA A 344 -1.80 18.42 -17.94
N GLY A 345 -1.98 18.36 -16.62
CA GLY A 345 -1.29 19.22 -15.67
C GLY A 345 0.22 19.02 -15.67
N GLU A 346 0.70 17.77 -15.59
CA GLU A 346 2.12 17.42 -15.65
C GLU A 346 2.78 17.99 -16.92
N ARG A 347 2.18 17.74 -18.10
CA ARG A 347 2.70 18.27 -19.37
C ARG A 347 2.79 19.80 -19.35
N ALA A 348 1.79 20.47 -18.79
CA ALA A 348 1.81 21.92 -18.68
C ALA A 348 2.92 22.43 -17.73
N MET A 349 3.18 21.74 -16.61
CA MET A 349 4.32 22.04 -15.75
C MET A 349 5.64 21.89 -16.51
N GLN A 350 5.83 20.75 -17.18
CA GLN A 350 7.05 20.44 -17.91
C GLN A 350 7.30 21.43 -19.05
N GLN A 351 6.26 21.87 -19.75
CA GLN A 351 6.36 22.92 -20.78
C GLN A 351 6.89 24.23 -20.20
N VAL A 352 6.39 24.65 -19.03
CA VAL A 352 6.88 25.87 -18.36
C VAL A 352 8.33 25.69 -17.92
N LEU A 353 8.69 24.54 -17.33
CA LEU A 353 10.05 24.25 -16.88
C LEU A 353 11.08 24.20 -18.01
N CYS A 354 10.65 23.95 -19.25
CA CYS A 354 11.49 24.02 -20.45
C CYS A 354 11.65 25.43 -21.02
N THR A 355 11.14 26.48 -20.37
CA THR A 355 11.25 27.86 -20.87
C THR A 355 12.71 28.33 -20.83
N PRO A 356 13.32 28.68 -21.99
CA PRO A 356 14.72 29.07 -22.06
C PRO A 356 15.09 30.21 -21.13
N LYS A 357 16.36 30.26 -20.70
CA LYS A 357 16.96 31.21 -19.74
C LYS A 357 16.57 31.02 -18.27
N ARG A 358 15.36 30.56 -17.97
CA ARG A 358 14.88 30.35 -16.59
C ARG A 358 14.79 28.88 -16.20
N GLY A 359 14.77 27.98 -17.19
CA GLY A 359 14.85 26.54 -16.97
C GLY A 359 15.35 25.77 -18.20
N CYS A 360 15.77 24.53 -17.96
CA CYS A 360 16.16 23.58 -18.99
C CYS A 360 15.86 22.14 -18.55
N SER A 361 15.68 21.25 -19.53
CA SER A 361 15.55 19.81 -19.27
C SER A 361 16.91 19.16 -19.10
N LEU A 362 17.03 18.26 -18.12
CA LEU A 362 18.21 17.45 -17.80
C LEU A 362 18.05 15.99 -18.28
N GLY A 363 17.31 15.76 -19.35
CA GLY A 363 17.06 14.42 -19.89
C GLY A 363 15.61 13.94 -19.77
N GLY A 364 14.66 14.83 -20.07
CA GLY A 364 13.24 14.51 -20.12
C GLY A 364 12.53 14.81 -18.80
N GLU A 365 12.63 13.90 -17.82
CA GLU A 365 11.81 13.96 -16.60
C GLU A 365 12.33 14.91 -15.50
N PHE A 366 13.58 15.38 -15.65
CA PHE A 366 14.25 16.25 -14.69
C PHE A 366 14.53 17.61 -15.31
N PHE A 367 14.50 18.65 -14.49
CA PHE A 367 14.65 20.03 -14.94
C PHE A 367 15.54 20.80 -13.98
N LEU A 368 16.39 21.67 -14.51
CA LEU A 368 17.07 22.71 -13.76
C LEU A 368 16.26 23.99 -13.93
N ALA A 369 15.79 24.60 -12.84
CA ALA A 369 14.94 25.77 -12.92
C ALA A 369 15.09 26.73 -11.74
N GLU A 370 14.80 28.00 -11.99
CA GLU A 370 14.66 29.01 -10.93
C GLU A 370 13.39 28.77 -10.09
N GLN A 371 13.44 29.12 -8.81
CA GLN A 371 12.31 28.97 -7.89
C GLN A 371 11.01 29.64 -8.40
N ALA A 372 11.13 30.81 -9.03
CA ALA A 372 9.99 31.53 -9.59
C ALA A 372 9.37 30.80 -10.80
N LEU A 373 10.18 30.16 -11.65
CA LEU A 373 9.69 29.38 -12.78
C LEU A 373 9.00 28.09 -12.28
N ILE A 374 9.51 27.50 -11.21
CA ILE A 374 8.88 26.33 -10.59
C ILE A 374 7.48 26.69 -10.08
N ALA A 375 7.31 27.84 -9.40
CA ALA A 375 6.00 28.33 -8.96
C ALA A 375 5.02 28.54 -10.12
N GLU A 376 5.49 29.20 -11.18
CA GLU A 376 4.72 29.39 -12.41
C GLU A 376 4.29 28.06 -13.04
N ALA A 377 5.20 27.08 -13.09
CA ALA A 377 4.92 25.74 -13.58
C ALA A 377 3.82 25.07 -12.74
N TRP A 378 3.95 25.12 -11.41
CA TRP A 378 2.96 24.57 -10.49
C TRP A 378 1.56 25.16 -10.71
N ASP A 379 1.45 26.49 -10.74
CA ASP A 379 0.17 27.17 -10.94
C ASP A 379 -0.43 26.82 -12.31
N LYS A 380 0.40 26.80 -13.36
CA LYS A 380 -0.04 26.45 -14.71
C LYS A 380 -0.50 25.00 -14.81
N GLY A 381 0.23 24.08 -14.20
CA GLY A 381 -0.12 22.66 -14.14
C GLY A 381 -1.47 22.43 -13.48
N ASN A 382 -1.67 23.03 -12.30
CA ASN A 382 -2.93 22.90 -11.58
C ASN A 382 -4.10 23.56 -12.33
N PHE A 383 -3.88 24.72 -12.97
CA PHE A 383 -4.87 25.36 -13.81
C PHE A 383 -5.29 24.49 -14.99
N VAL A 384 -4.33 23.89 -15.71
CA VAL A 384 -4.62 23.04 -16.88
C VAL A 384 -5.32 21.76 -16.45
N ALA A 385 -4.85 21.09 -15.38
CA ALA A 385 -5.49 19.88 -14.88
C ALA A 385 -6.93 20.12 -14.44
N LYS A 386 -7.23 21.25 -13.79
CA LYS A 386 -8.58 21.61 -13.36
C LYS A 386 -9.53 21.91 -14.52
N ASN A 387 -9.00 22.48 -15.61
CA ASN A 387 -9.78 22.87 -16.79
C ASN A 387 -9.72 21.86 -17.93
N TYR A 388 -9.15 20.67 -17.69
CA TYR A 388 -9.07 19.62 -18.69
C TYR A 388 -10.48 19.17 -19.09
N LYS A 389 -10.73 19.13 -20.40
CA LYS A 389 -11.96 18.60 -20.98
C LYS A 389 -11.57 17.39 -21.80
N ASN A 390 -12.23 16.27 -21.51
CA ASN A 390 -12.04 14.99 -22.20
C ASN A 390 -12.30 15.09 -23.70
#